data_AF-A0AAU1CLH5-F1
#
_entry.id   AF-A0AAU1CLH5-F1
#
_cell.length_a   1.000
_cell.length_b   1.000
_cell.length_c   1.000
_cell.angle_alpha   90.00
_cell.angle_beta   90.00
_cell.angle_gamma   90.00
#
_symmetry.space_group_name_H-M   'P 1'
#
loop_
_entity.id
_entity.type
_entity.pdbx_description
1 polymer ?
#
loop_
_entity_poly.entity_id
_entity_poly.type
_entity_poly.pdbx_seq_one_letter_code
_entity_poly.pdbx_strand_id
1 'polypeptide(L)'
;MTTHPVSWAEAASGSAYDVDNLPYAVFSTADTAPRVGVRIGDHVLDLGAAATGLRPDWAPLLDAPALNPLMAAGAAVWAEVRAWATGLLTDTAYRDRVRLVPLADVTLRLPFEVGDYVDYYASVDHATNVGRIFRPDGDALMPNWRHLPVAYHGRAGSIIVSGTPVHRPAGQRKAPADPAPSFGPSLRLDIEAELGFVVGRTVPLGQRVATSEFAETVFGVTGVNDWSSRDIQAWEYVPLGPNLGKSFATSISAWVTPLAALEHARTELPGQEPAVLPYLREEGPSGYDIDVEVEVNGTVVARPPYASMYWSPAQMLAHLTVNGASLRVGDFYASGTISGPGKHQRGSFLELSWGGKETWTAGGEERTFLQDGDEVVLRYSAPGARGRIGLGEVRGRILPTIRPLPEEVE
;
A
#
# COMPACT_ATOMS: atom_id res chain seq x y z
N MET A 1 -30.90 -6.79 -17.30
CA MET A 1 -29.61 -7.46 -17.42
C MET A 1 -28.69 -6.53 -18.18
N THR A 2 -27.85 -5.77 -17.46
CA THR A 2 -26.78 -4.98 -18.09
C THR A 2 -25.75 -5.95 -18.63
N THR A 3 -25.57 -5.99 -19.95
CA THR A 3 -24.51 -6.78 -20.58
C THR A 3 -23.18 -6.11 -20.30
N HIS A 4 -22.38 -6.70 -19.41
CA HIS A 4 -21.03 -6.19 -19.14
C HIS A 4 -20.14 -6.45 -20.37
N PRO A 5 -19.31 -5.48 -20.79
CA PRO A 5 -18.46 -5.65 -21.96
C PRO A 5 -17.40 -6.73 -21.67
N VAL A 6 -17.24 -7.67 -22.61
CA VAL A 6 -16.35 -8.82 -22.50
C VAL A 6 -15.02 -8.48 -23.16
N SER A 7 -13.90 -8.78 -22.49
CA SER A 7 -12.58 -8.54 -23.05
C SER A 7 -12.29 -9.52 -24.20
N TRP A 8 -11.68 -9.03 -25.28
CA TRP A 8 -11.17 -9.90 -26.33
C TRP A 8 -9.81 -10.52 -26.00
N ALA A 9 -9.15 -10.08 -24.92
CA ALA A 9 -7.88 -10.62 -24.44
C ALA A 9 -8.09 -12.01 -23.82
N GLU A 10 -7.26 -12.97 -24.24
CA GLU A 10 -7.38 -14.37 -23.79
C GLU A 10 -7.24 -14.50 -22.26
N ALA A 11 -8.06 -15.37 -21.66
CA ALA A 11 -8.10 -15.66 -20.23
C ALA A 11 -8.36 -14.48 -19.28
N ALA A 12 -8.64 -13.27 -19.80
CA ALA A 12 -8.88 -12.09 -18.96
C ALA A 12 -10.29 -12.08 -18.36
N SER A 13 -11.30 -12.52 -19.13
CA SER A 13 -12.71 -12.44 -18.73
C SER A 13 -13.01 -13.29 -17.50
N GLY A 14 -13.54 -12.67 -16.46
CA GLY A 14 -13.83 -13.32 -15.17
C GLY A 14 -12.59 -13.58 -14.29
N SER A 15 -11.40 -13.15 -14.70
CA SER A 15 -10.20 -13.19 -13.86
C SER A 15 -10.19 -12.04 -12.83
N ALA A 16 -9.28 -12.10 -11.86
CA ALA A 16 -9.05 -11.01 -10.91
C ALA A 16 -8.54 -9.70 -11.57
N TYR A 17 -8.15 -9.75 -12.85
CA TYR A 17 -7.62 -8.62 -13.62
C TYR A 17 -8.38 -8.47 -14.94
N ASP A 18 -9.72 -8.53 -14.90
CA ASP A 18 -10.59 -8.24 -16.04
C ASP A 18 -10.77 -6.71 -16.24
N VAL A 19 -11.55 -6.29 -17.25
CA VAL A 19 -11.71 -4.88 -17.68
C VAL A 19 -12.45 -3.98 -16.67
N ASP A 20 -12.91 -4.52 -15.55
CA ASP A 20 -13.47 -3.80 -14.40
C ASP A 20 -12.41 -3.54 -13.32
N ASN A 21 -11.21 -4.10 -13.46
CA ASN A 21 -10.06 -3.81 -12.61
C ASN A 21 -9.11 -2.79 -13.26
N LEU A 22 -8.37 -3.19 -14.30
CA LEU A 22 -7.39 -2.37 -15.05
C LEU A 22 -6.48 -1.49 -14.15
N PRO A 23 -5.70 -2.08 -13.23
CA PRO A 23 -4.74 -1.32 -12.43
C PRO A 23 -3.58 -0.84 -13.30
N TYR A 24 -3.06 0.34 -12.98
CA TYR A 24 -1.97 0.99 -13.72
C TYR A 24 -0.62 0.58 -13.17
N ALA A 25 0.38 0.44 -14.04
CA ALA A 25 1.78 0.29 -13.66
C ALA A 25 2.70 1.01 -14.64
N VAL A 26 3.95 1.17 -14.22
CA VAL A 26 5.07 1.50 -15.10
C VAL A 26 5.85 0.22 -15.36
N PHE A 27 6.06 -0.10 -16.63
CA PHE A 27 6.78 -1.30 -17.04
C PHE A 27 7.77 -1.00 -18.16
N SER A 28 8.80 -1.83 -18.25
CA SER A 28 9.73 -1.90 -19.40
C SER A 28 9.81 -3.34 -19.90
N THR A 29 10.17 -3.52 -21.16
CA THR A 29 10.60 -4.83 -21.70
C THR A 29 12.11 -4.80 -21.95
N ALA A 30 12.69 -5.89 -22.46
CA ALA A 30 14.09 -5.89 -22.88
C ALA A 30 14.40 -4.79 -23.92
N ASP A 31 13.43 -4.45 -24.76
CA ASP A 31 13.62 -3.56 -25.91
C ASP A 31 12.95 -2.18 -25.75
N THR A 32 12.28 -1.92 -24.63
CA THR A 32 11.49 -0.69 -24.44
C THR A 32 11.83 0.06 -23.17
N ALA A 33 11.91 1.39 -23.26
CA ALA A 33 12.01 2.26 -22.09
C ALA A 33 10.74 2.18 -21.22
N PRO A 34 10.84 2.48 -19.91
CA PRO A 34 9.68 2.48 -19.01
C PRO A 34 8.53 3.35 -19.51
N ARG A 35 7.30 2.82 -19.46
CA ARG A 35 6.07 3.49 -19.90
C ARG A 35 4.85 3.00 -19.11
N VAL A 36 3.73 3.70 -19.24
CA VAL A 36 2.47 3.35 -18.56
C VAL A 36 1.78 2.18 -19.27
N GLY A 37 1.27 1.25 -18.49
CA GLY A 37 0.38 0.17 -18.95
C GLY A 37 -0.69 -0.16 -17.94
N VAL A 38 -1.67 -0.96 -18.34
CA VAL A 38 -2.69 -1.53 -17.45
C VAL A 38 -2.68 -3.05 -17.49
N ARG A 39 -2.92 -3.69 -16.35
CA ARG A 39 -3.01 -5.15 -16.28
C ARG A 39 -4.32 -5.65 -16.85
N ILE A 40 -4.25 -6.73 -17.63
CA ILE A 40 -5.40 -7.47 -18.16
C ILE A 40 -5.06 -8.97 -18.19
N GLY A 41 -5.68 -9.76 -17.31
CA GLY A 41 -5.30 -11.15 -17.06
C GLY A 41 -3.80 -11.29 -16.77
N ASP A 42 -3.11 -12.11 -17.58
CA ASP A 42 -1.67 -12.34 -17.52
C ASP A 42 -0.85 -11.47 -18.49
N HIS A 43 -1.42 -10.35 -18.94
CA HIS A 43 -0.79 -9.41 -19.85
C HIS A 43 -0.82 -7.97 -19.31
N VAL A 44 0.01 -7.14 -19.94
CA VAL A 44 -0.02 -5.67 -19.82
C VAL A 44 -0.43 -5.09 -21.16
N LEU A 45 -1.49 -4.28 -21.18
CA LEU A 45 -1.78 -3.41 -22.31
C LEU A 45 -0.81 -2.22 -22.27
N ASP A 46 0.01 -2.08 -23.31
CA ASP A 46 0.96 -0.97 -23.48
C ASP A 46 0.21 0.33 -23.86
N LEU A 47 -0.19 1.10 -22.84
CA LEU A 47 -0.92 2.36 -23.05
C LEU A 47 -0.04 3.43 -23.70
N GLY A 48 1.26 3.43 -23.43
CA GLY A 48 2.21 4.33 -24.09
C GLY A 48 2.25 4.11 -25.60
N ALA A 49 2.42 2.86 -26.05
CA ALA A 49 2.40 2.53 -27.47
C ALA A 49 1.02 2.78 -28.11
N ALA A 50 -0.07 2.42 -27.43
CA ALA A 50 -1.42 2.69 -27.90
C ALA A 50 -1.68 4.19 -28.06
N ALA A 51 -1.19 5.03 -27.14
CA ALA A 51 -1.36 6.48 -27.19
C ALA A 51 -0.60 7.06 -28.38
N THR A 52 0.68 6.72 -28.56
CA THR A 52 1.48 7.19 -29.71
C THR A 52 0.83 6.88 -31.05
N GLY A 53 0.19 5.71 -31.19
CA GLY A 53 -0.45 5.30 -32.45
C GLY A 53 -1.89 5.79 -32.64
N LEU A 54 -2.68 5.92 -31.57
CA LEU A 54 -4.14 6.11 -31.65
C LEU A 54 -4.64 7.40 -31.01
N ARG A 55 -3.92 7.94 -30.03
CA ARG A 55 -4.23 9.16 -29.27
C ARG A 55 -2.95 9.95 -28.95
N PRO A 56 -2.27 10.52 -29.96
CA PRO A 56 -0.96 11.17 -29.75
C PRO A 56 -1.01 12.34 -28.75
N ASP A 57 -2.18 12.95 -28.57
CA ASP A 57 -2.46 13.96 -27.55
C ASP A 57 -2.23 13.46 -26.11
N TRP A 58 -2.34 12.15 -25.88
CA TRP A 58 -2.10 11.51 -24.58
C TRP A 58 -0.73 10.85 -24.46
N ALA A 59 0.09 10.82 -25.51
CA ALA A 59 1.43 10.25 -25.46
C ALA A 59 2.30 10.86 -24.34
N PRO A 60 2.29 12.19 -24.07
CA PRO A 60 3.04 12.77 -22.94
C PRO A 60 2.60 12.26 -21.55
N LEU A 61 1.38 11.72 -21.44
CA LEU A 61 0.84 11.19 -20.19
C LEU A 61 1.16 9.69 -20.01
N LEU A 62 1.20 8.94 -21.12
CA LEU A 62 1.18 7.47 -21.12
C LEU A 62 2.50 6.84 -21.60
N ASP A 63 3.30 7.54 -22.42
CA ASP A 63 4.67 7.14 -22.77
C ASP A 63 5.70 7.76 -21.81
N ALA A 64 5.32 7.88 -20.53
CA ALA A 64 6.14 8.46 -19.47
C ALA A 64 6.71 7.37 -18.56
N PRO A 65 7.92 7.57 -17.99
CA PRO A 65 8.56 6.58 -17.11
C PRO A 65 8.00 6.57 -15.68
N ALA A 66 6.87 7.24 -15.44
CA ALA A 66 6.18 7.37 -14.15
C ALA A 66 4.69 7.65 -14.38
N LEU A 67 3.82 7.32 -13.43
CA LEU A 67 2.40 7.69 -13.48
C LEU A 67 2.15 9.19 -13.21
N ASN A 68 3.13 9.92 -12.68
CA ASN A 68 2.96 11.31 -12.24
C ASN A 68 2.34 12.24 -13.32
N PRO A 69 2.70 12.17 -14.63
CA PRO A 69 2.04 12.98 -15.65
C PRO A 69 0.54 12.66 -15.81
N LEU A 70 0.17 11.38 -15.85
CA LEU A 70 -1.23 10.95 -15.89
C LEU A 70 -1.98 11.38 -14.63
N MET A 71 -1.36 11.21 -13.46
CA MET A 71 -1.92 11.64 -12.18
C MET A 71 -2.20 13.14 -12.19
N ALA A 72 -1.22 13.96 -12.59
CA ALA A 72 -1.34 15.42 -12.66
C ALA A 72 -2.44 15.92 -13.62
N ALA A 73 -2.90 15.08 -14.56
CA ALA A 73 -3.96 15.43 -15.51
C ALA A 73 -5.37 15.51 -14.87
N GLY A 74 -5.53 14.98 -13.64
CA GLY A 74 -6.75 15.08 -12.85
C GLY A 74 -7.83 14.05 -13.17
N ALA A 75 -8.81 13.95 -12.26
CA ALA A 75 -9.80 12.87 -12.21
C ALA A 75 -10.63 12.67 -13.48
N ALA A 76 -10.95 13.76 -14.20
CA ALA A 76 -11.64 13.67 -15.48
C ALA A 76 -10.82 12.89 -16.52
N VAL A 77 -9.52 13.19 -16.64
CA VAL A 77 -8.62 12.49 -17.57
C VAL A 77 -8.38 11.05 -17.12
N TRP A 78 -8.29 10.77 -15.82
CA TRP A 78 -8.17 9.39 -15.32
C TRP A 78 -9.38 8.54 -15.74
N ALA A 79 -10.59 9.10 -15.65
CA ALA A 79 -11.82 8.43 -16.07
C ALA A 79 -11.86 8.21 -17.58
N GLU A 80 -11.45 9.20 -18.38
CA GLU A 80 -11.36 9.09 -19.84
C GLU A 80 -10.33 8.04 -20.28
N VAL A 81 -9.14 8.02 -19.68
CA VAL A 81 -8.08 7.04 -19.96
C VAL A 81 -8.55 5.63 -19.61
N ARG A 82 -9.22 5.45 -18.46
CA ARG A 82 -9.81 4.17 -18.08
C ARG A 82 -10.85 3.71 -19.08
N ALA A 83 -11.80 4.58 -19.45
CA ALA A 83 -12.84 4.26 -20.42
C ALA A 83 -12.26 3.90 -21.79
N TRP A 84 -11.22 4.63 -22.22
CA TRP A 84 -10.49 4.33 -23.44
C TRP A 84 -9.77 2.98 -23.38
N ALA A 85 -9.04 2.67 -22.30
CA ALA A 85 -8.40 1.38 -22.11
C ALA A 85 -9.41 0.22 -22.12
N THR A 86 -10.57 0.38 -21.45
CA THR A 86 -11.67 -0.58 -21.53
C THR A 86 -12.17 -0.75 -22.96
N GLY A 87 -12.36 0.35 -23.71
CA GLY A 87 -12.73 0.31 -25.13
C GLY A 87 -11.72 -0.44 -25.99
N LEU A 88 -10.42 -0.16 -25.82
CA LEU A 88 -9.33 -0.86 -26.53
C LEU A 88 -9.39 -2.38 -26.29
N LEU A 89 -9.78 -2.81 -25.09
CA LEU A 89 -9.84 -4.22 -24.69
C LEU A 89 -11.16 -4.92 -24.98
N THR A 90 -12.21 -4.19 -25.39
CA THR A 90 -13.56 -4.75 -25.57
C THR A 90 -14.07 -4.61 -27.00
N ASP A 91 -13.55 -3.66 -27.78
CA ASP A 91 -13.79 -3.57 -29.21
C ASP A 91 -12.69 -4.32 -29.99
N THR A 92 -13.09 -5.42 -30.64
CA THR A 92 -12.19 -6.27 -31.42
C THR A 92 -11.49 -5.56 -32.57
N ALA A 93 -12.00 -4.40 -33.01
CA ALA A 93 -11.34 -3.59 -34.04
C ALA A 93 -9.97 -3.03 -33.59
N TYR A 94 -9.69 -3.02 -32.28
CA TYR A 94 -8.41 -2.60 -31.73
C TYR A 94 -7.43 -3.75 -31.46
N ARG A 95 -7.85 -5.01 -31.56
CA ARG A 95 -7.03 -6.18 -31.22
C ARG A 95 -5.65 -6.16 -31.88
N ASP A 96 -5.61 -5.88 -33.18
CA ASP A 96 -4.37 -5.85 -33.96
C ASP A 96 -3.68 -4.47 -33.97
N ARG A 97 -4.24 -3.49 -33.25
CA ARG A 97 -3.77 -2.09 -33.19
C ARG A 97 -3.13 -1.73 -31.85
N VAL A 98 -3.25 -2.60 -30.85
CA VAL A 98 -2.67 -2.42 -29.53
C VAL A 98 -1.74 -3.57 -29.20
N ARG A 99 -0.79 -3.33 -28.30
CA ARG A 99 0.18 -4.33 -27.88
C ARG A 99 -0.18 -4.86 -26.50
N LEU A 100 -0.42 -6.16 -26.41
CA LEU A 100 -0.43 -6.89 -25.14
C LEU A 100 0.93 -7.54 -24.95
N VAL A 101 1.56 -7.30 -23.81
CA VAL A 101 2.85 -7.90 -23.43
C VAL A 101 2.61 -8.92 -22.32
N PRO A 102 3.10 -10.17 -22.44
CA PRO A 102 2.99 -11.14 -21.36
C PRO A 102 3.64 -10.63 -20.06
N LEU A 103 3.01 -10.85 -18.91
CA LEU A 103 3.57 -10.43 -17.61
C LEU A 103 4.94 -11.05 -17.31
N ALA A 104 5.27 -12.21 -17.88
CA ALA A 104 6.58 -12.83 -17.72
C ALA A 104 7.70 -12.05 -18.43
N ASP A 105 7.37 -11.21 -19.41
CA ASP A 105 8.32 -10.48 -20.26
C ASP A 105 8.47 -9.00 -19.84
N VAL A 106 7.79 -8.57 -18.78
CA VAL A 106 7.85 -7.19 -18.29
C VAL A 106 8.66 -7.07 -17.02
N THR A 107 9.46 -6.02 -16.92
CA THR A 107 10.05 -5.54 -15.66
C THR A 107 9.20 -4.40 -15.13
N LEU A 108 8.50 -4.65 -14.02
CA LEU A 108 7.73 -3.64 -13.31
C LEU A 108 8.65 -2.68 -12.56
N ARG A 109 8.28 -1.40 -12.53
CA ARG A 109 9.03 -0.32 -11.87
C ARG A 109 8.20 0.27 -10.72
N LEU A 110 8.83 1.10 -9.90
CA LEU A 110 8.09 1.94 -8.97
C LEU A 110 7.09 2.79 -9.78
N PRO A 111 5.79 2.74 -9.46
CA PRO A 111 4.75 3.25 -10.37
C PRO A 111 4.73 4.78 -10.45
N PHE A 112 5.23 5.49 -9.45
CA PHE A 112 5.29 6.95 -9.43
C PHE A 112 6.51 7.41 -8.64
N GLU A 113 6.96 8.63 -8.92
CA GLU A 113 7.92 9.33 -8.08
C GLU A 113 7.21 9.78 -6.80
N VAL A 114 7.67 9.27 -5.66
CA VAL A 114 7.10 9.60 -4.36
C VAL A 114 7.58 10.98 -3.92
N GLY A 115 6.65 11.89 -3.67
CA GLY A 115 6.93 13.22 -3.12
C GLY A 115 7.23 13.14 -1.63
N ASP A 116 6.17 13.16 -0.81
CA ASP A 116 6.19 12.86 0.62
C ASP A 116 5.46 11.55 0.92
N TYR A 117 5.85 10.93 2.03
CA TYR A 117 5.19 9.76 2.60
C TYR A 117 4.71 10.08 4.02
N VAL A 118 3.44 9.82 4.29
CA VAL A 118 2.86 9.85 5.63
C VAL A 118 2.27 8.50 5.98
N ASP A 119 2.62 7.99 7.15
CA ASP A 119 2.10 6.72 7.63
C ASP A 119 1.13 6.97 8.79
N TYR A 120 -0.09 6.44 8.67
CA TYR A 120 -1.13 6.59 9.66
C TYR A 120 -1.08 5.47 10.70
N TYR A 121 -1.99 5.54 11.66
CA TYR A 121 -2.16 4.54 12.70
C TYR A 121 -3.65 4.25 12.89
N ALA A 122 -4.34 3.92 11.79
CA ALA A 122 -5.79 4.03 11.71
C ALA A 122 -6.60 2.76 12.08
N SER A 123 -5.95 1.61 12.30
CA SER A 123 -6.62 0.40 12.79
C SER A 123 -6.78 0.45 14.32
N VAL A 124 -8.02 0.38 14.81
CA VAL A 124 -8.29 0.35 16.26
C VAL A 124 -7.81 -0.94 16.91
N ASP A 125 -7.91 -2.06 16.19
CA ASP A 125 -7.46 -3.36 16.69
C ASP A 125 -5.93 -3.38 16.81
N HIS A 126 -5.22 -2.88 15.80
CA HIS A 126 -3.77 -2.76 15.86
C HIS A 126 -3.34 -1.85 17.02
N ALA A 127 -3.93 -0.65 17.11
CA ALA A 127 -3.63 0.30 18.17
C ALA A 127 -3.87 -0.27 19.57
N THR A 128 -4.96 -1.03 19.72
CA THR A 128 -5.31 -1.70 20.97
C THR A 128 -4.34 -2.84 21.30
N ASN A 129 -3.96 -3.65 20.31
CA ASN A 129 -3.01 -4.76 20.50
C ASN A 129 -1.64 -4.22 20.94
N VAL A 130 -1.08 -3.26 20.21
CA VAL A 130 0.19 -2.61 20.54
C VAL A 130 0.14 -1.97 21.92
N GLY A 131 -0.96 -1.26 22.23
CA GLY A 131 -1.21 -0.70 23.55
C GLY A 131 -1.14 -1.74 24.67
N ARG A 132 -1.82 -2.88 24.51
CA ARG A 132 -1.80 -3.98 25.50
C ARG A 132 -0.45 -4.70 25.60
N ILE A 133 0.30 -4.79 24.50
CA ILE A 133 1.63 -5.40 24.50
C ILE A 133 2.61 -4.54 25.32
N PHE A 134 2.58 -3.22 25.14
CA PHE A 134 3.53 -2.30 25.80
C PHE A 134 3.04 -1.75 27.14
N ARG A 135 1.73 -1.67 27.36
CA ARG A 135 1.07 -1.16 28.58
C ARG A 135 -0.03 -2.15 29.01
N PRO A 136 0.33 -3.36 29.48
CA PRO A 136 -0.65 -4.39 29.81
C PRO A 136 -1.65 -3.98 30.90
N ASP A 137 -1.21 -3.14 31.83
CA ASP A 137 -2.03 -2.67 32.97
C ASP A 137 -2.65 -1.27 32.74
N GLY A 138 -2.45 -0.67 31.56
CA GLY A 138 -2.90 0.68 31.24
C GLY A 138 -3.97 0.74 30.14
N ASP A 139 -4.43 1.95 29.84
CA ASP A 139 -5.32 2.15 28.71
C ASP A 139 -4.61 1.79 27.40
N ALA A 140 -5.29 0.97 26.59
CA ALA A 140 -4.73 0.48 25.34
C ALA A 140 -4.54 1.63 24.33
N LEU A 141 -5.53 2.52 24.23
CA LEU A 141 -5.50 3.67 23.32
C LEU A 141 -5.08 4.93 24.06
N MET A 142 -4.25 5.74 23.40
CA MET A 142 -3.95 7.09 23.90
C MET A 142 -5.19 8.00 23.73
N PRO A 143 -5.36 9.03 24.58
CA PRO A 143 -6.58 9.83 24.61
C PRO A 143 -6.95 10.45 23.26
N ASN A 144 -5.97 10.87 22.46
CA ASN A 144 -6.17 11.52 21.17
C ASN A 144 -6.61 10.57 20.04
N TRP A 145 -6.38 9.26 20.16
CA TRP A 145 -6.46 8.33 19.04
C TRP A 145 -7.85 8.25 18.40
N ARG A 146 -8.91 8.41 19.21
CA ARG A 146 -10.31 8.40 18.73
C ARG A 146 -10.81 9.77 18.24
N HIS A 147 -9.99 10.81 18.35
CA HIS A 147 -10.37 12.19 17.98
C HIS A 147 -9.72 12.67 16.69
N LEU A 148 -8.57 12.11 16.31
CA LEU A 148 -7.88 12.40 15.06
C LEU A 148 -7.15 11.16 14.54
N PRO A 149 -7.02 11.00 13.21
CA PRO A 149 -6.21 9.95 12.62
C PRO A 149 -4.72 10.26 12.85
N VAL A 150 -4.14 9.64 13.87
CA VAL A 150 -2.73 9.83 14.25
C VAL A 150 -1.82 9.35 13.12
N ALA A 151 -0.76 10.10 12.84
CA ALA A 151 0.21 9.79 11.79
C ALA A 151 1.59 10.38 12.09
N TYR A 152 2.57 9.98 11.29
CA TYR A 152 3.92 10.57 11.26
C TYR A 152 4.44 10.62 9.82
N HIS A 153 5.43 11.49 9.57
CA HIS A 153 6.10 11.53 8.28
C HIS A 153 7.07 10.35 8.15
N GLY A 154 6.87 9.54 7.11
CA GLY A 154 7.76 8.44 6.75
C GLY A 154 8.90 8.88 5.83
N ARG A 155 9.73 7.92 5.40
CA ARG A 155 10.87 8.19 4.52
C ARG A 155 10.55 7.87 3.07
N ALA A 156 10.16 8.87 2.29
CA ALA A 156 9.85 8.70 0.86
C ALA A 156 10.99 8.05 0.05
N GLY A 157 12.24 8.43 0.33
CA GLY A 157 13.42 7.96 -0.42
C GLY A 157 13.80 6.48 -0.24
N SER A 158 13.12 5.75 0.66
CA SER A 158 13.30 4.30 0.84
C SER A 158 12.03 3.51 0.54
N ILE A 159 11.08 4.12 -0.18
CA ILE A 159 9.99 3.39 -0.80
C ILE A 159 10.51 2.64 -2.02
N ILE A 160 10.30 1.33 -2.03
CA ILE A 160 10.78 0.40 -3.07
C ILE A 160 9.61 -0.38 -3.67
N VAL A 161 9.77 -0.81 -4.92
CA VAL A 161 8.75 -1.63 -5.59
C VAL A 161 8.81 -3.08 -5.11
N SER A 162 7.66 -3.74 -5.06
CA SER A 162 7.48 -5.18 -4.85
C SER A 162 8.52 -6.01 -5.62
N GLY A 163 9.08 -7.02 -4.96
CA GLY A 163 10.16 -7.86 -5.46
C GLY A 163 11.57 -7.36 -5.11
N THR A 164 11.73 -6.11 -4.68
CA THR A 164 13.02 -5.61 -4.19
C THR A 164 13.38 -6.30 -2.86
N PRO A 165 14.57 -6.93 -2.74
CA PRO A 165 15.01 -7.52 -1.47
C PRO A 165 15.21 -6.46 -0.38
N VAL A 166 15.00 -6.85 0.88
CA VAL A 166 15.13 -5.97 2.05
C VAL A 166 16.27 -6.47 2.92
N HIS A 167 17.30 -5.66 3.10
CA HIS A 167 18.37 -5.98 4.03
C HIS A 167 17.91 -5.75 5.47
N ARG A 168 18.15 -6.73 6.34
CA ARG A 168 17.97 -6.57 7.79
C ARG A 168 18.76 -5.34 8.27
N PRO A 169 18.11 -4.32 8.86
CA PRO A 169 18.82 -3.13 9.31
C PRO A 169 19.72 -3.46 10.50
N ALA A 170 20.81 -2.72 10.64
CA ALA A 170 21.58 -2.64 11.87
C ALA A 170 21.34 -1.29 12.55
N GLY A 171 21.35 -1.27 13.87
CA GLY A 171 21.17 -0.05 14.64
C GLY A 171 21.35 -0.26 16.13
N GLN A 172 21.10 0.79 16.90
CA GLN A 172 21.09 0.71 18.36
C GLN A 172 19.84 -0.02 18.83
N ARG A 173 20.01 -0.94 19.78
CA ARG A 173 18.95 -1.70 20.43
C ARG A 173 19.21 -1.68 21.93
N LYS A 174 18.15 -1.57 22.72
CA LYS A 174 18.26 -1.64 24.18
C LYS A 174 17.05 -2.36 24.77
N ALA A 175 17.26 -3.53 25.37
CA ALA A 175 16.19 -4.15 26.14
C ALA A 175 15.94 -3.38 27.45
N PRO A 176 14.73 -3.49 28.04
CA PRO A 176 14.41 -2.80 29.29
C PRO A 176 15.40 -3.11 30.43
N ALA A 177 15.88 -4.35 30.51
CA ALA A 177 16.81 -4.81 31.54
C ALA A 177 18.29 -4.50 31.24
N ASP A 178 18.63 -4.10 30.01
CA ASP A 178 20.02 -3.85 29.65
C ASP A 178 20.55 -2.55 30.28
N PRO A 179 21.80 -2.51 30.76
CA PRO A 179 22.38 -1.32 31.35
C PRO A 179 22.71 -0.22 30.32
N ALA A 180 22.96 -0.60 29.06
CA ALA A 180 23.34 0.31 27.96
C ALA A 180 22.84 -0.25 26.61
N PRO A 181 22.65 0.59 25.58
CA PRO A 181 22.34 0.09 24.24
C PRO A 181 23.52 -0.70 23.64
N SER A 182 23.20 -1.63 22.75
CA SER A 182 24.17 -2.32 21.89
C SER A 182 23.93 -1.97 20.43
N PHE A 183 24.96 -2.08 19.59
CA PHE A 183 24.84 -1.93 18.14
C PHE A 183 24.78 -3.30 17.45
N GLY A 184 24.09 -3.40 16.31
CA GLY A 184 24.09 -4.62 15.48
C GLY A 184 22.78 -4.88 14.75
N PRO A 185 22.65 -6.03 14.07
CA PRO A 185 21.47 -6.40 13.28
C PRO A 185 20.18 -6.43 14.10
N SER A 186 19.05 -6.02 13.53
CA SER A 186 17.74 -6.18 14.19
C SER A 186 17.47 -7.64 14.57
N LEU A 187 17.01 -7.87 15.80
CA LEU A 187 16.53 -9.16 16.30
C LEU A 187 15.01 -9.30 16.17
N ARG A 188 14.29 -8.22 15.88
CA ARG A 188 12.83 -8.16 15.84
C ARG A 188 12.36 -7.48 14.56
N LEU A 189 12.78 -8.04 13.43
CA LEU A 189 12.36 -7.60 12.10
C LEU A 189 10.95 -8.08 11.81
N ASP A 190 10.11 -7.20 11.30
CA ASP A 190 8.68 -7.37 11.21
C ASP A 190 8.13 -6.75 9.92
N ILE A 191 6.89 -7.10 9.61
CA ILE A 191 6.05 -6.44 8.61
C ILE A 191 5.03 -5.54 9.26
N GLU A 192 4.45 -4.68 8.42
CA GLU A 192 3.15 -4.05 8.67
C GLU A 192 2.34 -4.15 7.38
N ALA A 193 1.30 -4.98 7.40
CA ALA A 193 0.42 -5.14 6.25
C ALA A 193 -0.53 -3.95 6.14
N GLU A 194 -0.43 -3.20 5.04
CA GLU A 194 -1.05 -1.88 4.90
C GLU A 194 -1.66 -1.64 3.52
N LEU A 195 -2.48 -0.60 3.42
CA LEU A 195 -3.01 -0.08 2.16
C LEU A 195 -2.63 1.38 2.04
N GLY A 196 -2.12 1.77 0.88
CA GLY A 196 -1.68 3.13 0.62
C GLY A 196 -2.49 3.81 -0.48
N PHE A 197 -2.59 5.13 -0.36
CA PHE A 197 -3.41 6.01 -1.19
C PHE A 197 -2.51 7.00 -1.91
N VAL A 198 -2.61 7.02 -3.24
CA VAL A 198 -1.71 7.77 -4.11
C VAL A 198 -2.36 9.10 -4.48
N VAL A 199 -1.78 10.23 -4.07
CA VAL A 199 -2.31 11.56 -4.34
C VAL A 199 -2.06 11.94 -5.80
N GLY A 200 -3.15 12.22 -6.52
CA GLY A 200 -3.12 12.62 -7.93
C GLY A 200 -3.33 14.12 -8.16
N ARG A 201 -3.66 14.90 -7.13
CA ARG A 201 -3.92 16.34 -7.25
C ARG A 201 -3.02 17.14 -6.32
N THR A 202 -2.39 18.18 -6.87
CA THR A 202 -1.68 19.19 -6.08
C THR A 202 -2.66 20.08 -5.34
N VAL A 203 -2.40 20.33 -4.05
CA VAL A 203 -3.14 21.27 -3.20
C VAL A 203 -2.15 22.32 -2.69
N PRO A 204 -2.30 23.60 -3.05
CA PRO A 204 -1.38 24.64 -2.62
C PRO A 204 -1.33 24.83 -1.10
N LEU A 205 -0.19 25.31 -0.59
CA LEU A 205 -0.02 25.66 0.81
C LEU A 205 -1.12 26.63 1.27
N GLY A 206 -1.71 26.35 2.44
CA GLY A 206 -2.80 27.11 3.04
C GLY A 206 -4.20 26.65 2.61
N GLN A 207 -4.32 25.77 1.62
CA GLN A 207 -5.58 25.15 1.25
C GLN A 207 -5.79 23.83 2.00
N ARG A 208 -7.04 23.35 2.01
CA ARG A 208 -7.48 22.14 2.71
C ARG A 208 -8.30 21.29 1.75
N VAL A 209 -8.34 20.00 2.01
CA VAL A 209 -9.16 19.03 1.29
C VAL A 209 -10.26 18.57 2.23
N ALA A 210 -11.53 18.70 1.81
CA ALA A 210 -12.64 18.09 2.53
C ALA A 210 -12.69 16.58 2.26
N THR A 211 -13.33 15.83 3.17
CA THR A 211 -13.55 14.38 2.98
C THR A 211 -14.28 14.07 1.66
N SER A 212 -15.21 14.93 1.23
CA SER A 212 -15.94 14.81 -0.04
C SER A 212 -15.06 14.97 -1.29
N GLU A 213 -13.87 15.57 -1.18
CA GLU A 213 -12.93 15.77 -2.28
C GLU A 213 -11.96 14.58 -2.45
N PHE A 214 -12.17 13.46 -1.73
CA PHE A 214 -11.26 12.31 -1.77
C PHE A 214 -11.10 11.71 -3.17
N ALA A 215 -12.21 11.43 -3.86
CA ALA A 215 -12.18 10.75 -5.16
C ALA A 215 -11.58 11.62 -6.30
N GLU A 216 -11.59 12.94 -6.14
CA GLU A 216 -10.95 13.88 -7.09
C GLU A 216 -9.49 14.17 -6.75
N THR A 217 -9.04 13.78 -5.55
CA THR A 217 -7.68 14.06 -5.05
C THR A 217 -6.78 12.82 -5.09
N VAL A 218 -7.34 11.63 -4.87
CA VAL A 218 -6.60 10.36 -4.83
C VAL A 218 -6.76 9.62 -6.14
N PHE A 219 -5.63 9.29 -6.78
CA PHE A 219 -5.59 8.58 -8.06
C PHE A 219 -5.99 7.11 -7.92
N GLY A 220 -5.55 6.45 -6.85
CA GLY A 220 -5.79 5.04 -6.61
C GLY A 220 -5.14 4.51 -5.35
N VAL A 221 -5.17 3.20 -5.18
CA VAL A 221 -4.62 2.48 -4.04
C VAL A 221 -3.52 1.51 -4.45
N THR A 222 -2.59 1.25 -3.53
CA THR A 222 -1.54 0.24 -3.66
C THR A 222 -1.42 -0.54 -2.35
N GLY A 223 -1.09 -1.84 -2.43
CA GLY A 223 -0.64 -2.58 -1.25
C GLY A 223 0.69 -2.01 -0.73
N VAL A 224 0.90 -2.11 0.58
CA VAL A 224 2.07 -1.56 1.29
C VAL A 224 2.54 -2.56 2.35
N ASN A 225 3.87 -2.72 2.45
CA ASN A 225 4.52 -3.34 3.59
C ASN A 225 5.50 -2.34 4.22
N ASP A 226 5.16 -1.83 5.39
CA ASP A 226 6.04 -0.92 6.14
C ASP A 226 6.98 -1.72 7.07
N TRP A 227 8.09 -2.19 6.49
CA TRP A 227 9.05 -3.04 7.18
C TRP A 227 9.54 -2.37 8.46
N SER A 228 9.54 -3.14 9.54
CA SER A 228 9.71 -2.57 10.88
C SER A 228 10.75 -3.34 11.69
N SER A 229 11.73 -2.62 12.24
CA SER A 229 12.68 -3.14 13.23
C SER A 229 12.20 -2.75 14.63
N ARG A 230 11.45 -3.63 15.29
CA ARG A 230 10.74 -3.32 16.55
C ARG A 230 11.67 -2.98 17.71
N ASP A 231 12.84 -3.57 17.73
CA ASP A 231 13.89 -3.38 18.75
C ASP A 231 14.64 -2.06 18.59
N ILE A 232 14.98 -1.66 17.36
CA ILE A 232 15.53 -0.33 17.05
C ILE A 232 14.46 0.74 17.36
N GLN A 233 13.24 0.54 16.86
CA GLN A 233 12.11 1.44 17.06
C GLN A 233 11.82 1.68 18.54
N ALA A 234 11.74 0.62 19.34
CA ALA A 234 11.43 0.73 20.77
C ALA A 234 12.45 1.58 21.55
N TRP A 235 13.71 1.60 21.11
CA TRP A 235 14.76 2.41 21.75
C TRP A 235 14.72 3.88 21.31
N GLU A 236 14.43 4.16 20.04
CA GLU A 236 14.55 5.51 19.49
C GLU A 236 13.28 6.37 19.58
N TYR A 237 12.09 5.76 19.63
CA TYR A 237 10.86 6.48 19.23
C TYR A 237 10.38 7.54 20.23
N VAL A 238 10.88 7.54 21.46
CA VAL A 238 10.48 8.52 22.46
C VAL A 238 11.48 9.68 22.49
N PRO A 239 11.03 10.94 22.34
CA PRO A 239 9.65 11.41 22.18
C PRO A 239 9.22 11.68 20.73
N LEU A 240 10.09 11.48 19.74
CA LEU A 240 9.93 12.06 18.40
C LEU A 240 9.19 11.18 17.38
N GLY A 241 8.79 9.96 17.78
CA GLY A 241 8.15 8.98 16.91
C GLY A 241 9.12 8.05 16.19
N PRO A 242 8.60 7.08 15.42
CA PRO A 242 9.40 6.11 14.67
C PRO A 242 10.35 6.78 13.66
N ASN A 243 11.57 6.26 13.50
CA ASN A 243 12.55 6.80 12.55
C ASN A 243 13.36 5.69 11.85
N LEU A 244 14.50 5.26 12.40
CA LEU A 244 15.37 4.23 11.80
C LEU A 244 14.77 2.82 11.91
N GLY A 245 13.87 2.63 12.86
CA GLY A 245 13.05 1.43 12.98
C GLY A 245 12.09 1.20 11.80
N LYS A 246 11.94 2.19 10.91
CA LYS A 246 11.03 2.17 9.75
C LYS A 246 11.73 2.54 8.44
N SER A 247 12.50 3.62 8.45
CA SER A 247 13.04 4.27 7.24
C SER A 247 14.04 3.46 6.41
N PHE A 248 14.39 2.23 6.81
CA PHE A 248 15.29 1.37 6.04
C PHE A 248 14.64 0.78 4.78
N ALA A 249 13.33 0.52 4.79
CA ALA A 249 12.57 0.09 3.62
C ALA A 249 11.06 0.16 3.85
N THR A 250 10.32 0.64 2.86
CA THR A 250 8.86 0.45 2.75
C THR A 250 8.58 -0.11 1.35
N SER A 251 7.93 -1.25 1.22
CA SER A 251 7.62 -1.83 -0.09
C SER A 251 6.20 -1.51 -0.53
N ILE A 252 5.99 -1.17 -1.80
CA ILE A 252 4.65 -1.00 -2.38
C ILE A 252 4.43 -1.91 -3.60
N SER A 253 3.17 -2.22 -3.89
CA SER A 253 2.80 -2.92 -5.13
C SER A 253 3.24 -2.09 -6.35
N ALA A 254 3.62 -2.77 -7.42
CA ALA A 254 3.87 -2.12 -8.70
C ALA A 254 2.58 -1.64 -9.39
N TRP A 255 1.42 -2.11 -8.91
CA TRP A 255 0.11 -1.85 -9.48
C TRP A 255 -0.66 -0.85 -8.61
N VAL A 256 -1.06 0.27 -9.22
CA VAL A 256 -1.96 1.24 -8.60
C VAL A 256 -3.38 1.00 -9.12
N THR A 257 -4.25 0.51 -8.25
CA THR A 257 -5.65 0.21 -8.57
C THR A 257 -6.47 1.49 -8.50
N PRO A 258 -7.12 1.93 -9.59
CA PRO A 258 -7.90 3.16 -9.56
C PRO A 258 -9.11 3.04 -8.62
N LEU A 259 -9.48 4.13 -7.94
CA LEU A 259 -10.62 4.14 -7.03
C LEU A 259 -11.93 3.68 -7.71
N ALA A 260 -12.10 3.99 -9.00
CA ALA A 260 -13.27 3.57 -9.78
C ALA A 260 -13.41 2.03 -9.89
N ALA A 261 -12.34 1.25 -9.72
CA ALA A 261 -12.43 -0.21 -9.67
C ALA A 261 -12.97 -0.73 -8.32
N LEU A 262 -12.94 0.10 -7.28
CA LEU A 262 -13.32 -0.26 -5.91
C LEU A 262 -14.73 0.19 -5.54
N GLU A 263 -15.54 0.63 -6.50
CA GLU A 263 -16.91 1.10 -6.22
C GLU A 263 -17.76 0.01 -5.55
N HIS A 264 -17.60 -1.25 -5.96
CA HIS A 264 -18.32 -2.40 -5.38
C HIS A 264 -17.72 -2.85 -4.03
N ALA A 265 -16.56 -2.32 -3.65
CA ALA A 265 -15.92 -2.58 -2.38
C ALA A 265 -16.27 -1.53 -1.31
N ARG A 266 -17.07 -0.50 -1.63
CA ARG A 266 -17.52 0.48 -0.63
C ARG A 266 -18.32 -0.19 0.48
N THR A 267 -17.97 0.10 1.73
CA THR A 267 -18.68 -0.40 2.92
C THR A 267 -18.76 0.69 3.99
N GLU A 268 -19.65 0.52 4.97
CA GLU A 268 -19.68 1.35 6.17
C GLU A 268 -18.42 1.11 7.02
N LEU A 269 -17.95 2.15 7.71
CA LEU A 269 -16.94 1.97 8.78
C LEU A 269 -17.57 1.22 9.97
N PRO A 270 -16.76 0.55 10.82
CA PRO A 270 -17.24 -0.14 12.03
C PRO A 270 -17.92 0.74 13.10
N GLY A 271 -18.04 2.06 12.86
CA GLY A 271 -18.58 3.05 13.79
C GLY A 271 -17.49 3.84 14.53
N GLN A 272 -17.76 5.11 14.80
CA GLN A 272 -16.83 6.02 15.48
C GLN A 272 -17.47 6.63 16.72
N GLU A 273 -16.90 6.30 17.88
CA GLU A 273 -17.31 6.82 19.18
C GLU A 273 -16.07 7.30 19.96
N PRO A 274 -16.05 8.57 20.43
CA PRO A 274 -17.09 9.59 20.27
C PRO A 274 -17.24 10.08 18.83
N ALA A 275 -18.35 10.76 18.54
CA ALA A 275 -18.57 11.39 17.25
C ALA A 275 -17.43 12.34 16.85
N VAL A 276 -16.98 12.23 15.60
CA VAL A 276 -15.89 13.05 15.06
C VAL A 276 -16.29 14.52 14.88
N LEU A 277 -15.29 15.40 14.92
CA LEU A 277 -15.47 16.83 14.62
C LEU A 277 -15.96 17.04 13.17
N PRO A 278 -16.68 18.15 12.88
CA PRO A 278 -17.32 18.35 11.58
C PRO A 278 -16.41 18.18 10.34
N TYR A 279 -15.13 18.53 10.42
CA TYR A 279 -14.21 18.45 9.29
C TYR A 279 -13.82 17.00 8.89
N LEU A 280 -14.12 16.02 9.75
CA LEU A 280 -13.89 14.58 9.50
C LEU A 280 -15.19 13.83 9.23
N ARG A 281 -16.34 14.52 9.17
CA ARG A 281 -17.61 13.83 8.88
C ARG A 281 -17.68 13.43 7.42
N GLU A 282 -18.35 12.32 7.18
CA GLU A 282 -18.60 11.78 5.85
C GLU A 282 -20.07 11.39 5.73
N GLU A 283 -20.54 11.32 4.48
CA GLU A 283 -21.88 10.86 4.14
C GLU A 283 -21.79 9.54 3.38
N GLY A 284 -22.59 8.56 3.80
CA GLY A 284 -22.63 7.24 3.18
C GLY A 284 -21.38 6.38 3.44
N PRO A 285 -21.23 5.26 2.70
CA PRO A 285 -20.15 4.31 2.89
C PRO A 285 -18.75 4.92 2.66
N SER A 286 -17.96 5.02 3.72
CA SER A 286 -16.60 5.60 3.69
C SER A 286 -15.46 4.59 3.89
N GLY A 287 -15.78 3.33 4.20
CA GLY A 287 -14.84 2.22 4.27
C GLY A 287 -14.66 1.48 2.95
N TYR A 288 -13.72 0.52 2.95
CA TYR A 288 -13.49 -0.41 1.85
C TYR A 288 -13.42 -1.86 2.34
N ASP A 289 -14.15 -2.75 1.67
CA ASP A 289 -14.08 -4.20 1.82
C ASP A 289 -12.91 -4.74 0.99
N ILE A 290 -11.72 -4.68 1.57
CA ILE A 290 -10.49 -5.20 0.96
C ILE A 290 -9.95 -6.30 1.87
N ASP A 291 -9.81 -7.50 1.30
CA ASP A 291 -9.15 -8.62 1.95
C ASP A 291 -7.64 -8.52 1.72
N VAL A 292 -6.90 -8.64 2.82
CA VAL A 292 -5.44 -8.75 2.79
C VAL A 292 -5.05 -10.16 3.24
N GLU A 293 -4.08 -10.76 2.55
CA GLU A 293 -3.48 -12.03 2.91
C GLU A 293 -1.99 -11.83 3.17
N VAL A 294 -1.50 -12.34 4.30
CA VAL A 294 -0.08 -12.34 4.68
C VAL A 294 0.45 -13.76 4.52
N GLU A 295 1.37 -13.94 3.58
CA GLU A 295 2.07 -15.21 3.34
C GLU A 295 3.55 -15.08 3.67
N VAL A 296 4.10 -16.09 4.37
CA VAL A 296 5.54 -16.23 4.64
C VAL A 296 6.00 -17.59 4.14
N ASN A 297 7.01 -17.63 3.28
CA ASN A 297 7.57 -18.86 2.72
C ASN A 297 6.48 -19.82 2.16
N GLY A 298 5.48 -19.28 1.46
CA GLY A 298 4.37 -20.06 0.89
C GLY A 298 3.29 -20.49 1.89
N THR A 299 3.38 -20.10 3.17
CA THR A 299 2.36 -20.39 4.20
C THR A 299 1.58 -19.11 4.53
N VAL A 300 0.25 -19.14 4.39
CA VAL A 300 -0.59 -18.02 4.83
C VAL A 300 -0.71 -18.01 6.34
N VAL A 301 -0.25 -16.94 6.97
CA VAL A 301 -0.19 -16.81 8.44
C VAL A 301 -1.24 -15.85 9.01
N ALA A 302 -1.74 -14.91 8.22
CA ALA A 302 -2.82 -14.02 8.63
C ALA A 302 -3.66 -13.50 7.44
N ARG A 303 -4.88 -13.07 7.74
CA ARG A 303 -5.82 -12.40 6.83
C ARG A 303 -6.45 -11.17 7.51
N PRO A 304 -5.72 -10.05 7.62
CA PRO A 304 -6.27 -8.83 8.21
C PRO A 304 -7.35 -8.20 7.31
N PRO A 305 -8.54 -7.87 7.83
CA PRO A 305 -9.62 -7.28 7.03
C PRO A 305 -9.52 -5.75 6.99
N TYR A 306 -9.35 -5.12 5.83
CA TYR A 306 -9.32 -3.65 5.74
C TYR A 306 -10.67 -3.01 6.15
N ALA A 307 -11.76 -3.75 6.05
CA ALA A 307 -13.08 -3.28 6.49
C ALA A 307 -13.16 -2.96 8.00
N SER A 308 -12.20 -3.40 8.82
CA SER A 308 -12.15 -3.08 10.27
C SER A 308 -11.44 -1.75 10.59
N MET A 309 -10.94 -1.02 9.59
CA MET A 309 -10.27 0.26 9.81
C MET A 309 -11.21 1.29 10.45
N TYR A 310 -10.71 2.02 11.45
CA TYR A 310 -11.53 2.97 12.21
C TYR A 310 -11.62 4.33 11.53
N TRP A 311 -10.51 4.79 10.96
CA TRP A 311 -10.46 6.04 10.18
C TRP A 311 -10.53 5.73 8.69
N SER A 312 -11.40 6.42 7.96
CA SER A 312 -11.47 6.28 6.52
C SER A 312 -10.28 6.92 5.81
N PRO A 313 -10.00 6.53 4.56
CA PRO A 313 -8.99 7.19 3.72
C PRO A 313 -9.26 8.69 3.52
N ALA A 314 -10.52 9.09 3.38
CA ALA A 314 -10.89 10.48 3.20
C ALA A 314 -10.68 11.30 4.49
N GLN A 315 -10.94 10.71 5.67
CA GLN A 315 -10.62 11.33 6.96
C GLN A 315 -9.12 11.52 7.13
N MET A 316 -8.31 10.53 6.75
CA MET A 316 -6.85 10.64 6.76
C MET A 316 -6.40 11.82 5.88
N LEU A 317 -6.85 11.89 4.63
CA LEU A 317 -6.53 12.99 3.70
C LEU A 317 -6.99 14.37 4.20
N ALA A 318 -8.21 14.47 4.74
CA ALA A 318 -8.73 15.72 5.27
C ALA A 318 -7.89 16.19 6.48
N HIS A 319 -7.49 15.27 7.36
CA HIS A 319 -6.61 15.59 8.47
C HIS A 319 -5.20 15.98 8.02
N LEU A 320 -4.67 15.32 6.98
CA LEU A 320 -3.35 15.61 6.42
C LEU A 320 -3.19 17.07 6.00
N THR A 321 -4.28 17.70 5.55
CA THR A 321 -4.27 19.05 4.99
C THR A 321 -4.94 20.11 5.88
N VAL A 322 -5.56 19.73 7.00
CA VAL A 322 -6.39 20.65 7.80
C VAL A 322 -5.62 21.86 8.35
N ASN A 323 -4.31 21.70 8.58
CA ASN A 323 -3.43 22.79 9.05
C ASN A 323 -2.93 23.69 7.91
N GLY A 324 -3.28 23.41 6.65
CA GLY A 324 -2.82 24.12 5.47
C GLY A 324 -1.56 23.51 4.83
N ALA A 325 -1.10 22.32 5.23
CA ALA A 325 -0.05 21.60 4.52
C ALA A 325 -0.45 21.36 3.06
N SER A 326 0.49 21.59 2.15
CA SER A 326 0.30 21.32 0.72
C SER A 326 0.29 19.83 0.44
N LEU A 327 -0.37 19.44 -0.66
CA LEU A 327 -0.20 18.14 -1.29
C LEU A 327 0.43 18.31 -2.66
N ARG A 328 1.23 17.33 -3.08
CA ARG A 328 1.85 17.23 -4.40
C ARG A 328 1.39 15.94 -5.08
N VAL A 329 1.35 15.97 -6.41
CA VAL A 329 1.19 14.74 -7.20
C VAL A 329 2.33 13.77 -6.86
N GLY A 330 1.98 12.54 -6.50
CA GLY A 330 2.95 11.53 -6.06
C GLY A 330 3.20 11.52 -4.55
N ASP A 331 2.60 12.45 -3.79
CA ASP A 331 2.49 12.25 -2.35
C ASP A 331 1.65 10.99 -2.08
N PHE A 332 1.99 10.31 -1.00
CA PHE A 332 1.49 9.00 -0.69
C PHE A 332 1.25 8.90 0.80
N TYR A 333 0.10 8.35 1.20
CA TYR A 333 -0.13 8.04 2.61
C TYR A 333 -0.65 6.62 2.79
N ALA A 334 -0.14 5.96 3.80
CA ALA A 334 -0.50 4.59 4.14
C ALA A 334 -1.44 4.56 5.35
N SER A 335 -2.20 3.47 5.47
CA SER A 335 -3.25 3.32 6.48
C SER A 335 -2.72 3.17 7.91
N GLY A 336 -1.46 2.81 8.08
CA GLY A 336 -1.00 2.08 9.26
C GLY A 336 -1.46 0.63 9.21
N THR A 337 -0.77 -0.21 9.98
CA THR A 337 -1.01 -1.65 10.04
C THR A 337 -2.49 -2.01 10.15
N ILE A 338 -2.96 -2.87 9.24
CA ILE A 338 -4.33 -3.37 9.21
C ILE A 338 -4.42 -4.57 10.15
N SER A 339 -5.27 -4.48 11.17
CA SER A 339 -5.60 -5.60 12.04
C SER A 339 -7.11 -5.69 12.28
N GLY A 340 -7.59 -6.92 12.50
CA GLY A 340 -8.92 -7.25 12.97
C GLY A 340 -8.92 -7.85 14.39
N PRO A 341 -10.10 -8.19 14.93
CA PRO A 341 -10.25 -8.66 16.30
C PRO A 341 -9.65 -10.05 16.57
N GLY A 342 -9.53 -10.90 15.55
CA GLY A 342 -8.97 -12.24 15.67
C GLY A 342 -7.44 -12.30 15.59
N LYS A 343 -6.81 -13.28 16.26
CA LYS A 343 -5.34 -13.49 16.15
C LYS A 343 -4.89 -13.68 14.70
N HIS A 344 -5.61 -14.47 13.91
CA HIS A 344 -5.33 -14.71 12.49
C HIS A 344 -5.65 -13.50 11.58
N GLN A 345 -6.09 -12.38 12.15
CA GLN A 345 -6.42 -11.14 11.44
C GLN A 345 -5.44 -10.00 11.80
N ARG A 346 -4.30 -10.32 12.42
CA ARG A 346 -3.29 -9.33 12.81
C ARG A 346 -2.34 -9.03 11.66
N GLY A 347 -2.06 -7.76 11.39
CA GLY A 347 -1.24 -7.30 10.28
C GLY A 347 0.26 -7.23 10.52
N SER A 348 0.73 -7.59 11.71
CA SER A 348 2.15 -7.62 12.06
C SER A 348 2.53 -8.86 12.87
N PHE A 349 3.80 -9.25 12.81
CA PHE A 349 4.33 -10.33 13.65
C PHE A 349 4.55 -9.90 15.09
N LEU A 350 4.72 -8.60 15.37
CA LEU A 350 4.61 -8.05 16.72
C LEU A 350 3.30 -8.48 17.38
N GLU A 351 2.19 -8.36 16.66
CA GLU A 351 0.88 -8.75 17.16
C GLU A 351 0.68 -10.27 17.12
N LEU A 352 1.02 -10.97 16.02
CA LEU A 352 0.83 -12.43 15.91
C LEU A 352 1.61 -13.20 16.99
N SER A 353 2.83 -12.74 17.29
CA SER A 353 3.68 -13.31 18.35
C SER A 353 3.43 -12.71 19.74
N TRP A 354 2.50 -11.76 19.86
CA TRP A 354 2.21 -11.02 21.10
C TRP A 354 3.48 -10.49 21.81
N GLY A 355 4.30 -9.75 21.05
CA GLY A 355 5.56 -9.23 21.55
C GLY A 355 6.68 -10.27 21.64
N GLY A 356 6.59 -11.38 20.91
CA GLY A 356 7.55 -12.50 20.94
C GLY A 356 7.27 -13.53 22.05
N LYS A 357 6.12 -13.46 22.71
CA LYS A 357 5.70 -14.41 23.76
C LYS A 357 5.01 -15.66 23.20
N GLU A 358 4.50 -15.57 21.99
CA GLU A 358 3.81 -16.65 21.28
C GLU A 358 4.52 -16.92 19.95
N THR A 359 4.43 -18.16 19.47
CA THR A 359 4.94 -18.55 18.16
C THR A 359 3.83 -18.65 17.12
N TRP A 360 4.23 -18.57 15.85
CA TRP A 360 3.45 -18.93 14.67
C TRP A 360 4.33 -19.77 13.74
N THR A 361 3.75 -20.43 12.75
CA THR A 361 4.48 -21.38 11.88
C THR A 361 4.46 -20.91 10.43
N ALA A 362 5.62 -20.97 9.77
CA ALA A 362 5.74 -20.81 8.32
C ALA A 362 6.82 -21.74 7.78
N GLY A 363 6.57 -22.39 6.64
CA GLY A 363 7.53 -23.33 6.04
C GLY A 363 7.88 -24.53 6.93
N GLY A 364 7.01 -24.88 7.88
CA GLY A 364 7.24 -25.97 8.85
C GLY A 364 8.09 -25.60 10.06
N GLU A 365 8.49 -24.33 10.21
CA GLU A 365 9.30 -23.85 11.32
C GLU A 365 8.54 -22.84 12.19
N GLU A 366 8.84 -22.82 13.48
CA GLU A 366 8.32 -21.79 14.38
C GLU A 366 9.02 -20.45 14.15
N ARG A 367 8.24 -19.38 14.30
CA ARG A 367 8.66 -17.99 14.15
C ARG A 367 8.04 -17.14 15.26
N THR A 368 8.72 -16.03 15.53
CA THR A 368 8.16 -14.89 16.28
C THR A 368 8.27 -13.63 15.43
N PHE A 369 9.46 -13.40 14.88
CA PHE A 369 9.84 -12.34 13.94
C PHE A 369 10.54 -12.94 12.71
N LEU A 370 10.77 -12.12 11.70
CA LEU A 370 11.40 -12.53 10.43
C LEU A 370 12.87 -12.91 10.60
N GLN A 371 13.26 -13.98 9.92
CA GLN A 371 14.64 -14.46 9.80
C GLN A 371 15.22 -14.11 8.42
N ASP A 372 16.55 -14.18 8.31
CA ASP A 372 17.21 -14.00 7.01
C ASP A 372 16.82 -15.13 6.05
N GLY A 373 16.51 -14.79 4.81
CA GLY A 373 16.04 -15.72 3.80
C GLY A 373 14.50 -15.85 3.73
N ASP A 374 13.76 -15.44 4.77
CA ASP A 374 12.30 -15.43 4.75
C ASP A 374 11.80 -14.53 3.60
N GLU A 375 10.79 -15.01 2.87
CA GLU A 375 10.08 -14.24 1.86
C GLU A 375 8.65 -13.99 2.32
N VAL A 376 8.25 -12.72 2.31
CA VAL A 376 6.88 -12.29 2.61
C VAL A 376 6.18 -11.87 1.33
N VAL A 377 4.92 -12.27 1.21
CA VAL A 377 4.00 -11.81 0.16
C VAL A 377 2.71 -11.30 0.81
N LEU A 378 2.37 -10.04 0.55
CA LEU A 378 1.07 -9.47 0.87
C LEU A 378 0.21 -9.48 -0.40
N ARG A 379 -0.98 -10.08 -0.35
CA ARG A 379 -1.94 -10.10 -1.46
C ARG A 379 -3.22 -9.40 -1.09
N TYR A 380 -3.80 -8.71 -2.06
CA TYR A 380 -4.95 -7.84 -1.85
C TYR A 380 -6.03 -8.18 -2.86
N SER A 381 -7.27 -8.30 -2.39
CA SER A 381 -8.43 -8.45 -3.27
C SER A 381 -9.63 -7.68 -2.74
N ALA A 382 -10.55 -7.32 -3.63
CA ALA A 382 -11.76 -6.59 -3.28
C ALA A 382 -12.95 -7.08 -4.11
N PRO A 383 -14.20 -6.89 -3.68
CA PRO A 383 -15.36 -7.01 -4.54
C PRO A 383 -15.26 -6.07 -5.76
N GLY A 384 -15.56 -6.60 -6.93
CA GLY A 384 -15.67 -5.90 -8.20
C GLY A 384 -17.00 -6.19 -8.89
N ALA A 385 -17.21 -5.63 -10.08
CA ALA A 385 -18.48 -5.74 -10.79
C ALA A 385 -18.80 -7.17 -11.25
N ARG A 386 -17.77 -8.01 -11.47
CA ARG A 386 -17.90 -9.37 -12.01
C ARG A 386 -17.33 -10.47 -11.13
N GLY A 387 -17.10 -10.18 -9.85
CA GLY A 387 -16.46 -11.10 -8.91
C GLY A 387 -15.46 -10.35 -8.05
N ARG A 388 -14.35 -10.99 -7.68
CA ARG A 388 -13.28 -10.31 -6.95
C ARG A 388 -12.21 -9.82 -7.91
N ILE A 389 -11.68 -8.64 -7.65
CA ILE A 389 -10.52 -8.05 -8.34
C ILE A 389 -9.28 -8.15 -7.46
N GLY A 390 -8.10 -8.25 -8.08
CA GLY A 390 -6.81 -8.23 -7.40
C GLY A 390 -6.18 -6.84 -7.43
N LEU A 391 -5.55 -6.41 -6.33
CA LEU A 391 -4.93 -5.08 -6.22
C LEU A 391 -3.39 -5.13 -6.35
N GLY A 392 -2.86 -6.24 -6.88
CA GLY A 392 -1.43 -6.54 -6.93
C GLY A 392 -0.92 -7.21 -5.63
N GLU A 393 0.38 -7.47 -5.60
CA GLU A 393 1.06 -8.04 -4.45
C GLU A 393 2.27 -7.21 -4.02
N VAL A 394 2.58 -7.24 -2.73
CA VAL A 394 3.84 -6.73 -2.18
C VAL A 394 4.69 -7.89 -1.74
N ARG A 395 5.79 -8.13 -2.44
CA ARG A 395 6.74 -9.20 -2.16
C ARG A 395 8.07 -8.63 -1.70
N GLY A 396 8.70 -9.26 -0.72
CA GLY A 396 10.08 -8.94 -0.34
C GLY A 396 10.75 -10.11 0.36
N ARG A 397 12.02 -10.34 0.01
CA ARG A 397 12.89 -11.33 0.67
C ARG A 397 13.84 -10.63 1.62
N ILE A 398 13.97 -11.16 2.82
CA ILE A 398 14.90 -10.66 3.82
C ILE A 398 16.31 -11.14 3.50
N LEU A 399 17.22 -10.19 3.32
CA LEU A 399 18.64 -10.43 3.18
C LEU A 399 19.36 -10.15 4.51
N PRO A 400 20.50 -10.82 4.77
CA PRO A 400 21.35 -10.46 5.88
C PRO A 400 21.75 -8.99 5.87
N THR A 401 22.07 -8.48 7.06
CA THR A 401 22.61 -7.13 7.24
C THR A 401 23.86 -6.90 6.40
N ILE A 402 23.94 -5.71 5.78
CA ILE A 402 25.11 -5.28 5.00
C ILE A 402 26.34 -5.17 5.91
N ARG A 403 27.48 -5.72 5.45
CA ARG A 403 28.76 -5.77 6.17
C ARG A 403 29.86 -5.00 5.43
N PRO A 404 30.98 -4.63 6.09
CA PRO A 404 31.27 -4.85 7.52
C PRO A 404 30.46 -3.93 8.43
N LEU A 405 30.15 -4.40 9.64
CA LEU A 405 29.66 -3.51 10.69
C LEU A 405 30.84 -2.77 11.33
N PRO A 406 30.66 -1.56 11.89
CA PRO A 406 31.74 -0.79 12.50
C PRO A 406 32.58 -1.56 13.54
N GLU A 407 31.97 -2.47 14.31
CA GLU A 407 32.66 -3.32 15.30
C GLU A 407 33.47 -4.48 14.67
N GLU A 408 33.34 -4.73 13.36
CA GLU A 408 34.04 -5.80 12.62
C GLU A 408 35.24 -5.29 11.82
N VAL A 409 35.55 -3.99 11.91
CA VAL A 409 36.64 -3.33 11.17
C VAL A 409 37.91 -3.15 12.03
N GLU A 410 37.98 -3.78 13.21
CA GLU A 410 39.20 -3.79 14.05
C GLU A 410 40.27 -4.79 13.59
#